data_AF-A0A379X4K7-F1
#
_entry.id   AF-A0A379X4K7-F1
#
_cell.length_a   1.000
_cell.length_b   1.000
_cell.length_c   1.000
_cell.angle_alpha   90.00
_cell.angle_beta   90.00
_cell.angle_gamma   90.00
#
_symmetry.space_group_name_H-M   'P 1'
#
loop_
_entity.id
_entity.type
_entity.pdbx_description
1 polymer ?
#
loop_
_entity_poly.entity_id
_entity_poly.type
_entity_poly.pdbx_seq_one_letter_code
_entity_poly.pdbx_strand_id
1 'polypeptide(L)'
;MESSVNPDDNQGEEPLAASVIVLPTSPVASYADLPRSQVARALQTLPPGVQQLLGIDHFLLGALDIMLCSAHTLLDRDDPRPVLDRFGWFDEAMAELGLEPGPQAGHALAEWITDFATEDRLQQVTKVNSSTWRRFLRRLIGAAAFDRIAVAVREDMRVISDVVDWGTVRLQPFAVAFDDCMSVIGSERICDMFGLEETVTALELVRRLHTASTKLRTEKFGEGLDSTALEPITDAAQLIDELRAMASGPTRQALGELSGDLSRKLEGARFALDQSVDGVSQAANSLVELIDRMLRTAFPHGEVLEWLEATGRSGAEYVHFRSSTPWPTKRAEALCFIYGGAVPEGGANPILDAFADVVVKIRKQLEAIKHADKATADEADQVRALIHSIEGFITIIIRLGWGAMAADRVAEIRRRFTA
;
A
#
# COMPACT_ATOMS: atom_id res chain seq x y z
N MET A 1 -19.56 -79.52 16.33
CA MET A 1 -20.60 -79.01 15.41
C MET A 1 -21.33 -77.93 16.18
N GLU A 2 -20.80 -76.71 16.12
CA GLU A 2 -21.18 -75.65 15.15
C GLU A 2 -22.03 -74.65 15.95
N SER A 3 -21.46 -73.54 16.43
CA SER A 3 -21.17 -72.31 15.65
C SER A 3 -22.47 -71.84 14.97
N SER A 4 -23.11 -70.74 15.37
CA SER A 4 -22.51 -69.42 15.52
C SER A 4 -23.41 -68.52 16.37
N VAL A 5 -22.73 -67.61 17.06
CA VAL A 5 -23.18 -66.72 18.12
C VAL A 5 -23.74 -65.43 17.50
N ASN A 6 -24.88 -64.99 18.02
CA ASN A 6 -25.41 -63.63 17.85
C ASN A 6 -24.47 -62.66 18.58
N PRO A 7 -24.16 -61.47 18.03
CA PRO A 7 -24.73 -60.30 18.71
C PRO A 7 -25.04 -59.10 17.81
N ASP A 8 -25.90 -58.24 18.37
CA ASP A 8 -26.04 -56.83 18.07
C ASP A 8 -24.69 -56.15 17.76
N ASP A 9 -24.63 -55.42 16.65
CA ASP A 9 -23.67 -54.34 16.47
C ASP A 9 -24.40 -53.11 15.92
N ASN A 10 -24.78 -52.28 16.88
CA ASN A 10 -25.24 -50.92 16.72
C ASN A 10 -24.02 -50.08 16.32
N GLN A 11 -23.78 -49.91 15.02
CA GLN A 11 -22.72 -49.04 14.51
C GLN A 11 -23.09 -47.58 14.79
N GLY A 12 -22.55 -47.07 15.90
CA GLY A 12 -22.44 -45.63 16.13
C GLY A 12 -21.47 -45.04 15.12
N GLU A 13 -21.97 -44.19 14.23
CA GLU A 13 -21.15 -43.24 13.49
C GLU A 13 -20.58 -42.23 14.49
N GLU A 14 -19.33 -42.43 14.91
CA GLU A 14 -18.54 -41.38 15.54
C GLU A 14 -18.34 -40.25 14.51
N PRO A 15 -18.67 -38.98 14.83
CA PRO A 15 -18.26 -37.89 14.00
C PRO A 15 -16.73 -37.80 14.10
N LEU A 16 -16.06 -37.99 12.96
CA LEU A 16 -14.67 -37.59 12.75
C LEU A 16 -14.56 -36.09 13.09
N ALA A 17 -14.27 -35.80 14.36
CA ALA A 17 -13.80 -34.51 14.78
C ALA A 17 -12.52 -34.27 13.99
N ALA A 18 -12.62 -33.49 12.91
CA ALA A 18 -11.50 -32.86 12.28
C ALA A 18 -10.80 -32.09 13.39
N SER A 19 -9.74 -32.68 13.94
CA SER A 19 -8.80 -32.01 14.82
C SER A 19 -8.30 -30.82 14.01
N VAL A 20 -8.88 -29.65 14.29
CA VAL A 20 -8.29 -28.38 13.90
C VAL A 20 -6.91 -28.42 14.51
N ILE A 21 -5.91 -28.70 13.68
CA ILE A 21 -4.52 -28.45 14.02
C ILE A 21 -4.46 -26.93 14.15
N VAL A 22 -4.71 -26.45 15.36
CA VAL A 22 -4.32 -25.11 15.77
C VAL A 22 -2.80 -25.17 15.67
N LEU A 23 -2.27 -24.73 14.51
CA LEU A 23 -0.86 -24.45 14.39
C LEU A 23 -0.50 -23.58 15.61
N PRO A 24 0.53 -23.95 16.38
CA PRO A 24 0.95 -23.11 17.49
C PRO A 24 1.18 -21.72 16.92
N THR A 25 0.47 -20.73 17.44
CA THR A 25 0.78 -19.33 17.19
C THR A 25 2.23 -19.16 17.61
N SER A 26 3.14 -19.03 16.64
CA SER A 26 4.54 -18.69 16.93
C SER A 26 4.51 -17.51 17.90
N PRO A 27 5.21 -17.61 19.06
CA PRO A 27 5.18 -16.54 20.04
C PRO A 27 5.56 -15.25 19.35
N VAL A 28 4.76 -14.20 19.55
CA VAL A 28 5.10 -12.85 19.12
C VAL A 28 6.44 -12.53 19.79
N ALA A 29 7.48 -12.28 18.99
CA ALA A 29 8.77 -11.88 19.52
C ALA A 29 8.56 -10.64 20.41
N SER A 30 9.03 -10.69 21.66
CA SER A 30 8.98 -9.52 22.53
C SER A 30 9.89 -8.44 21.94
N TYR A 31 9.52 -7.18 22.14
CA TYR A 31 10.34 -6.06 21.70
C TYR A 31 11.78 -6.16 22.24
N ALA A 32 11.99 -6.74 23.43
CA ALA A 32 13.30 -6.94 24.04
C ALA A 32 14.24 -7.86 23.23
N ASP A 33 13.68 -8.81 22.47
CA ASP A 33 14.43 -9.85 21.77
C ASP A 33 14.82 -9.44 20.33
N LEU A 34 14.33 -8.30 19.85
CA LEU A 34 14.57 -7.83 18.49
C LEU A 34 15.94 -7.15 18.34
N PRO A 35 16.56 -7.21 17.14
CA PRO A 35 17.77 -6.45 16.84
C PRO A 35 17.53 -4.94 17.03
N ARG A 36 18.28 -4.32 17.93
CA ARG A 36 18.19 -2.89 18.30
C ARG A 36 19.20 -2.03 17.53
N SER A 37 18.95 -0.72 17.48
CA SER A 37 19.83 0.25 16.83
C SER A 37 21.18 0.32 17.52
N GLN A 38 22.24 0.07 16.73
CA GLN A 38 23.60 0.24 17.21
C GLN A 38 23.90 1.72 17.41
N VAL A 39 23.29 2.61 16.63
CA VAL A 39 23.38 4.06 16.82
C VAL A 39 22.77 4.47 18.13
N ALA A 40 21.54 4.05 18.44
CA ALA A 40 20.88 4.37 19.69
C ALA A 40 21.72 3.92 20.90
N ARG A 41 22.22 2.67 20.87
CA ARG A 41 23.14 2.16 21.89
C ARG A 41 24.41 2.99 22.00
N ALA A 42 25.05 3.35 20.89
CA ALA A 42 26.26 4.15 20.91
C ALA A 42 26.01 5.56 21.47
N LEU A 43 24.90 6.20 21.13
CA LEU A 43 24.50 7.51 21.64
C LEU A 43 24.17 7.49 23.14
N GLN A 44 23.53 6.44 23.63
CA GLN A 44 23.25 6.24 25.06
C GLN A 44 24.52 6.20 25.93
N THR A 45 25.66 5.75 25.37
CA THR A 45 26.93 5.72 26.10
C THR A 45 27.61 7.08 26.26
N LEU A 46 27.11 8.13 25.59
CA LEU A 46 27.66 9.47 25.72
C LEU A 46 27.35 10.08 27.10
N PRO A 47 28.21 10.98 27.62
CA PRO A 47 27.90 11.68 28.88
C PRO A 47 26.59 12.49 28.78
N PRO A 48 25.76 12.57 29.85
CA PRO A 48 24.46 13.25 29.80
C PRO A 48 24.53 14.71 29.32
N GLY A 49 25.55 15.46 29.74
CA GLY A 49 25.74 16.85 29.28
C GLY A 49 26.03 16.97 27.78
N VAL A 50 26.64 15.95 27.17
CA VAL A 50 26.88 15.88 25.73
C VAL A 50 25.59 15.48 25.00
N GLN A 51 24.81 14.54 25.55
CA GLN A 51 23.51 14.16 25.01
C GLN A 51 22.58 15.38 24.93
N GLN A 52 22.48 16.15 26.01
CA GLN A 52 21.67 17.36 26.06
C GLN A 52 22.15 18.42 25.05
N LEU A 53 23.46 18.62 24.91
CA LEU A 53 24.03 19.56 23.95
C LEU A 53 23.75 19.16 22.49
N LEU A 54 23.69 17.87 22.20
CA LEU A 54 23.37 17.33 20.88
C LEU A 54 21.85 17.19 20.64
N GLY A 55 21.02 17.50 21.65
CA GLY A 55 19.57 17.32 21.57
C GLY A 55 19.16 15.85 21.46
N ILE A 56 19.95 14.94 22.05
CA ILE A 56 19.63 13.51 22.12
C ILE A 56 18.73 13.32 23.34
N ASP A 57 17.45 13.07 23.08
CA ASP A 57 16.46 12.72 24.09
C ASP A 57 16.09 11.23 24.03
N HIS A 58 15.31 10.78 25.01
CA HIS A 58 14.85 9.40 25.10
C HIS A 58 14.00 9.00 23.88
N PHE A 59 13.22 9.96 23.37
CA PHE A 59 12.35 9.75 22.22
C PHE A 59 13.14 9.43 20.95
N LEU A 60 14.17 10.21 20.61
CA LEU A 60 15.04 9.98 19.47
C LEU A 60 15.69 8.58 19.52
N LEU A 61 16.15 8.17 20.71
CA LEU A 61 16.78 6.87 20.89
C LEU A 61 15.81 5.72 20.63
N GLY A 62 14.60 5.80 21.21
CA GLY A 62 13.58 4.78 20.96
C GLY A 62 13.04 4.80 19.52
N ALA A 63 12.92 5.98 18.89
CA ALA A 63 12.53 6.09 17.49
C ALA A 63 13.55 5.41 16.55
N LEU A 64 14.86 5.60 16.80
CA LEU A 64 15.93 4.91 16.06
C LEU A 64 15.84 3.38 16.25
N ASP A 65 15.60 2.91 17.48
CA ASP A 65 15.39 1.49 17.76
C ASP A 65 14.17 0.94 17.03
N ILE A 66 13.02 1.61 17.10
CA ILE A 66 11.78 1.19 16.42
C ILE A 66 11.97 1.13 14.90
N MET A 67 12.65 2.11 14.30
CA MET A 67 12.95 2.09 12.87
C MET A 67 13.79 0.88 12.48
N LEU A 68 14.83 0.54 13.26
CA LEU A 68 15.69 -0.60 12.93
C LEU A 68 15.00 -1.94 13.22
N CYS A 69 14.24 -2.06 14.31
CA CYS A 69 13.43 -3.25 14.58
C CYS A 69 12.40 -3.48 13.46
N SER A 70 11.76 -2.40 12.98
CA SER A 70 10.85 -2.45 11.82
C SER A 70 11.58 -2.94 10.58
N ALA A 71 12.80 -2.44 10.36
CA ALA A 71 13.61 -2.82 9.23
C ALA A 71 13.96 -4.32 9.23
N HIS A 72 14.42 -4.84 10.38
CA HIS A 72 14.69 -6.26 10.53
C HIS A 72 13.44 -7.12 10.39
N THR A 73 12.30 -6.68 10.96
CA THR A 73 11.02 -7.39 10.85
C THR A 73 10.55 -7.52 9.40
N LEU A 74 10.78 -6.49 8.57
CA LEU A 74 10.47 -6.50 7.14
C LEU A 74 11.42 -7.39 6.33
N LEU A 75 12.69 -7.44 6.72
CA LEU A 75 13.71 -8.24 6.02
C LEU A 75 13.76 -9.70 6.44
N ASP A 76 13.16 -10.07 7.58
CA ASP A 76 13.11 -11.44 8.06
C ASP A 76 12.32 -12.33 7.09
N ARG A 77 13.02 -13.18 6.34
CA ARG A 77 12.41 -14.11 5.38
C ARG A 77 12.06 -15.46 6.00
N ASP A 78 12.58 -15.73 7.19
CA ASP A 78 12.42 -17.01 7.87
C ASP A 78 11.16 -17.03 8.74
N ASP A 79 10.61 -15.86 9.08
CA ASP A 79 9.28 -15.74 9.69
C ASP A 79 8.18 -16.03 8.65
N PRO A 80 7.35 -17.08 8.84
CA PRO A 80 6.29 -17.44 7.89
C PRO A 80 5.00 -16.61 8.08
N ARG A 81 4.89 -15.80 9.14
CA ARG A 81 3.67 -15.03 9.43
C ARG A 81 3.43 -13.92 8.41
N PRO A 82 2.19 -13.47 8.19
CA PRO A 82 1.92 -12.23 7.45
C PRO A 82 2.67 -11.05 8.06
N VAL A 83 3.17 -10.13 7.22
CA VAL A 83 4.04 -9.02 7.67
C VAL A 83 3.41 -8.22 8.82
N LEU A 84 2.12 -7.89 8.74
CA LEU A 84 1.41 -7.14 9.80
C LEU A 84 1.46 -7.86 11.15
N ASP A 85 1.28 -9.18 11.16
CA ASP A 85 1.28 -9.99 12.40
C ASP A 85 2.67 -10.07 13.04
N ARG A 86 3.74 -9.78 12.27
CA ARG A 86 5.11 -9.73 12.78
C ARG A 86 5.38 -8.48 13.61
N PHE A 87 4.60 -7.42 13.41
CA PHE A 87 4.70 -6.15 14.14
C PHE A 87 3.99 -6.17 15.50
N GLY A 88 3.61 -7.34 16.04
CA GLY A 88 2.98 -7.43 17.37
C GLY A 88 3.81 -6.87 18.53
N TRP A 89 5.09 -6.60 18.33
CA TRP A 89 6.00 -5.92 19.28
C TRP A 89 5.87 -4.38 19.25
N PHE A 90 5.25 -3.81 18.21
CA PHE A 90 5.24 -2.36 17.99
C PHE A 90 4.50 -1.62 19.11
N ASP A 91 3.39 -2.19 19.60
CA ASP A 91 2.61 -1.59 20.70
C ASP A 91 3.41 -1.53 22.01
N GLU A 92 4.20 -2.58 22.30
CA GLU A 92 5.13 -2.62 23.45
C GLU A 92 6.20 -1.53 23.31
N ALA A 93 6.77 -1.37 22.12
CA ALA A 93 7.78 -0.35 21.85
C ALA A 93 7.24 1.09 21.97
N MET A 94 6.02 1.34 21.51
CA MET A 94 5.38 2.66 21.62
C MET A 94 5.02 2.98 23.07
N ALA A 95 4.57 1.98 23.83
CA ALA A 95 4.32 2.15 25.26
C ALA A 95 5.60 2.49 26.05
N GLU A 96 6.75 1.90 25.70
CA GLU A 96 8.06 2.28 26.28
C GLU A 96 8.42 3.75 26.01
N LEU A 97 7.99 4.32 24.88
CA LEU A 97 8.14 5.73 24.55
C LEU A 97 7.11 6.66 25.22
N GLY A 98 6.18 6.12 26.01
CA GLY A 98 5.08 6.87 26.63
C GLY A 98 3.99 7.28 25.64
N LEU A 99 3.90 6.62 24.49
CA LEU A 99 2.83 6.82 23.51
C LEU A 99 1.75 5.76 23.71
N GLU A 100 0.48 6.18 23.65
CA GLU A 100 -0.63 5.23 23.65
C GLU A 100 -0.62 4.41 22.35
N PRO A 101 -0.70 3.06 22.43
CA PRO A 101 -0.76 2.21 21.25
C PRO A 101 -1.98 2.53 20.39
N GLY A 102 -1.78 2.60 19.06
CA GLY A 102 -2.84 2.85 18.10
C GLY A 102 -2.45 3.79 16.95
N PRO A 103 -3.41 4.17 16.09
CA PRO A 103 -3.16 5.01 14.92
C PRO A 103 -2.50 6.36 15.26
N GLN A 104 -2.81 6.90 16.44
CA GLN A 104 -2.26 8.17 16.95
C GLN A 104 -0.75 8.06 17.24
N ALA A 105 -0.29 6.91 17.72
CA ALA A 105 1.13 6.65 17.96
C ALA A 105 1.93 6.67 16.65
N GLY A 106 1.40 6.01 15.61
CA GLY A 106 1.98 6.05 14.26
C GLY A 106 1.98 7.46 13.67
N HIS A 107 0.94 8.25 13.95
CA HIS A 107 0.87 9.65 13.53
C HIS A 107 1.93 10.51 14.24
N ALA A 108 2.11 10.36 15.56
CA ALA A 108 3.13 11.08 16.31
C ALA A 108 4.55 10.75 15.81
N LEU A 109 4.82 9.49 15.46
CA LEU A 109 6.10 9.09 14.86
C LEU A 109 6.27 9.71 13.46
N ALA A 110 5.22 9.73 12.64
CA ALA A 110 5.25 10.32 11.31
C ALA A 110 5.40 11.86 11.35
N GLU A 111 4.70 12.54 12.25
CA GLU A 111 4.88 13.97 12.53
C GLU A 111 6.31 14.25 12.98
N TRP A 112 6.85 13.46 13.91
CA TRP A 112 8.24 13.62 14.33
C TRP A 112 9.24 13.42 13.19
N ILE A 113 9.06 12.40 12.32
CA ILE A 113 9.91 12.21 11.13
C ILE A 113 9.81 13.43 10.20
N THR A 114 8.61 13.97 10.03
CA THR A 114 8.35 15.13 9.17
C THR A 114 9.02 16.39 9.73
N ASP A 115 8.89 16.64 11.04
CA ASP A 115 9.55 17.74 11.76
C ASP A 115 11.07 17.58 11.77
N PHE A 116 11.55 16.33 11.87
CA PHE A 116 12.97 16.00 11.81
C PHE A 116 13.55 16.23 10.41
N ALA A 117 12.75 16.03 9.35
CA ALA A 117 13.14 16.20 7.95
C ALA A 117 13.09 17.66 7.44
N THR A 118 13.17 18.64 8.34
CA THR A 118 13.24 20.07 7.97
C THR A 118 14.54 20.41 7.21
N GLU A 119 14.46 21.41 6.31
CA GLU A 119 15.63 21.87 5.53
C GLU A 119 16.82 22.26 6.42
N ASP A 120 16.58 22.87 7.57
CA ASP A 120 17.62 23.25 8.53
C ASP A 120 18.36 22.03 9.10
N ARG A 121 17.65 20.95 9.39
CA ARG A 121 18.23 19.69 9.87
C ARG A 121 18.94 18.93 8.75
N LEU A 122 18.41 18.92 7.54
CA LEU A 122 19.10 18.41 6.34
C LEU A 122 20.42 19.18 6.06
N GLN A 123 20.42 20.50 6.24
CA GLN A 123 21.63 21.32 6.19
C GLN A 123 22.61 21.00 7.32
N GLN A 124 22.14 20.65 8.52
CA GLN A 124 23.00 20.18 9.60
C GLN A 124 23.61 18.81 9.31
N VAL A 125 22.83 17.86 8.76
CA VAL A 125 23.33 16.53 8.35
C VAL A 125 24.37 16.64 7.24
N THR A 126 24.15 17.52 6.26
CA THR A 126 25.16 17.77 5.21
C THR A 126 26.42 18.44 5.77
N LYS A 127 26.31 19.33 6.77
CA LYS A 127 27.47 19.87 7.50
C LYS A 127 28.27 18.78 8.22
N VAL A 128 27.65 17.68 8.63
CA VAL A 128 28.34 16.51 9.25
C VAL A 128 29.34 15.85 8.30
N ASN A 129 29.17 16.00 6.99
CA ASN A 129 30.14 15.52 6.02
C ASN A 129 31.36 16.44 5.84
N SER A 130 31.34 17.65 6.40
CA SER A 130 32.50 18.55 6.35
C SER A 130 33.61 18.08 7.28
N SER A 131 34.86 18.14 6.82
CA SER A 131 36.04 17.77 7.59
C SER A 131 36.19 18.60 8.87
N THR A 132 35.78 19.87 8.82
CA THR A 132 35.76 20.80 9.95
C THR A 132 34.78 20.37 11.03
N TRP A 133 33.56 19.99 10.66
CA TRP A 133 32.55 19.52 11.62
C TRP A 133 32.91 18.17 12.22
N ARG A 134 33.44 17.23 11.40
CA ARG A 134 33.96 15.95 11.92
C ARG A 134 35.06 16.15 12.95
N ARG A 135 35.96 17.12 12.72
CA ARG A 135 37.01 17.47 13.69
C ARG A 135 36.42 18.11 14.95
N PHE A 136 35.41 18.95 14.82
CA PHE A 136 34.68 19.54 15.96
C PHE A 136 34.02 18.45 16.80
N LEU A 137 33.21 17.57 16.19
CA LEU A 137 32.55 16.47 16.89
C LEU A 137 33.57 15.53 17.55
N ARG A 138 34.65 15.13 16.84
CA ARG A 138 35.73 14.32 17.42
C ARG A 138 36.38 14.97 18.65
N ARG A 139 36.46 16.30 18.71
CA ARG A 139 36.96 17.02 19.90
C ARG A 139 35.92 17.07 21.02
N LEU A 140 34.65 17.25 20.67
CA LEU A 140 33.55 17.40 21.60
C LEU A 140 33.22 16.09 22.34
N ILE A 141 33.08 14.98 21.59
CA ILE A 141 32.66 13.68 22.15
C ILE A 141 33.82 12.71 22.34
N GLY A 142 35.01 13.07 21.85
CA GLY A 142 36.20 12.21 21.84
C GLY A 142 36.28 11.34 20.58
N ALA A 143 37.50 11.13 20.08
CA ALA A 143 37.74 10.41 18.82
C ALA A 143 37.20 8.97 18.86
N ALA A 144 37.43 8.24 19.95
CA ALA A 144 36.97 6.86 20.09
C ALA A 144 35.44 6.74 20.10
N ALA A 145 34.73 7.65 20.79
CA ALA A 145 33.26 7.65 20.80
C ALA A 145 32.69 8.03 19.42
N PHE A 146 33.29 9.03 18.78
CA PHE A 146 32.94 9.42 17.42
C PHE A 146 33.10 8.28 16.42
N ASP A 147 34.24 7.57 16.47
CA ASP A 147 34.51 6.47 15.54
C ASP A 147 33.54 5.29 15.78
N ARG A 148 33.20 5.00 17.04
CA ARG A 148 32.14 4.01 17.37
C ARG A 148 30.78 4.39 16.80
N ILE A 149 30.35 5.64 16.99
CA ILE A 149 29.07 6.14 16.44
C ILE A 149 29.11 6.08 14.91
N ALA A 150 30.22 6.46 14.28
CA ALA A 150 30.35 6.41 12.82
C ALA A 150 30.26 4.98 12.26
N VAL A 151 30.78 3.98 12.97
CA VAL A 151 30.61 2.56 12.61
C VAL A 151 29.17 2.14 12.81
N ALA A 152 28.56 2.45 13.96
CA ALA A 152 27.17 2.14 14.25
C ALA A 152 26.20 2.74 13.21
N VAL A 153 26.41 4.00 12.81
CA VAL A 153 25.61 4.65 11.74
C VAL A 153 25.74 3.90 10.43
N ARG A 154 26.94 3.39 10.10
CA ARG A 154 27.15 2.62 8.88
C ARG A 154 26.40 1.29 8.91
N GLU A 155 26.45 0.58 10.03
CA GLU A 155 25.77 -0.71 10.22
C GLU A 155 24.25 -0.55 10.12
N ASP A 156 23.66 0.40 10.86
CA ASP A 156 22.22 0.65 10.84
C ASP A 156 21.77 1.12 9.44
N MET A 157 22.50 2.05 8.81
CA MET A 157 22.16 2.56 7.47
C MET A 157 22.21 1.49 6.38
N ARG A 158 23.06 0.46 6.53
CA ARG A 158 23.08 -0.67 5.61
C ARG A 158 21.74 -1.43 5.66
N VAL A 159 21.27 -1.76 6.86
CA VAL A 159 19.97 -2.44 7.05
C VAL A 159 18.83 -1.59 6.51
N ILE A 160 18.84 -0.28 6.78
CA ILE A 160 17.83 0.64 6.23
C ILE A 160 17.88 0.67 4.70
N SER A 161 19.06 0.71 4.08
CA SER A 161 19.16 0.66 2.62
C SER A 161 18.65 -0.65 2.03
N ASP A 162 18.87 -1.78 2.70
CA ASP A 162 18.33 -3.08 2.27
C ASP A 162 16.80 -3.10 2.30
N VAL A 163 16.17 -2.48 3.31
CA VAL A 163 14.71 -2.31 3.37
C VAL A 163 14.19 -1.38 2.28
N VAL A 164 14.87 -0.26 2.05
CA VAL A 164 14.46 0.69 1.00
C VAL A 164 14.55 0.02 -0.37
N ASP A 165 15.61 -0.74 -0.65
CA ASP A 165 15.74 -1.52 -1.89
C ASP A 165 14.62 -2.57 -2.00
N TRP A 166 14.41 -3.36 -0.95
CA TRP A 166 13.36 -4.37 -0.90
C TRP A 166 11.95 -3.77 -1.09
N GLY A 167 11.70 -2.62 -0.48
CA GLY A 167 10.43 -1.90 -0.50
C GLY A 167 10.17 -1.25 -1.84
N THR A 168 11.17 -0.56 -2.40
CA THR A 168 11.04 0.09 -3.71
C THR A 168 10.74 -0.92 -4.81
N VAL A 169 11.42 -2.07 -4.86
CA VAL A 169 11.12 -3.14 -5.82
C VAL A 169 9.67 -3.65 -5.67
N ARG A 170 9.18 -3.82 -4.44
CA ARG A 170 7.80 -4.26 -4.18
C ARG A 170 6.75 -3.21 -4.46
N LEU A 171 7.10 -1.93 -4.39
CA LEU A 171 6.20 -0.81 -4.67
C LEU A 171 6.03 -0.55 -6.17
N GLN A 172 6.94 -1.01 -7.03
CA GLN A 172 6.88 -0.75 -8.48
C GLN A 172 5.55 -1.17 -9.13
N PRO A 173 4.97 -2.37 -8.88
CA PRO A 173 3.68 -2.74 -9.47
C PRO A 173 2.52 -1.83 -8.99
N PHE A 174 2.57 -1.39 -7.73
CA PHE A 174 1.58 -0.44 -7.19
C PHE A 174 1.76 0.96 -7.76
N ALA A 175 3.00 1.38 -7.99
CA ALA A 175 3.32 2.65 -8.61
C ALA A 175 2.81 2.71 -10.06
N VAL A 176 3.00 1.63 -10.83
CA VAL A 176 2.42 1.50 -12.19
C VAL A 176 0.88 1.51 -12.14
N ALA A 177 0.27 0.75 -11.24
CA ALA A 177 -1.19 0.76 -11.04
C ALA A 177 -1.73 2.17 -10.71
N PHE A 178 -1.01 2.92 -9.87
CA PHE A 178 -1.34 4.29 -9.54
C PHE A 178 -1.20 5.22 -10.75
N ASP A 179 -0.09 5.12 -11.49
CA ASP A 179 0.16 5.91 -12.70
C ASP A 179 -0.88 5.64 -13.79
N ASP A 180 -1.24 4.37 -14.03
CA ASP A 180 -2.28 3.98 -14.97
C ASP A 180 -3.62 4.64 -14.60
N CYS A 181 -4.00 4.65 -13.31
CA CYS A 181 -5.20 5.34 -12.84
C CYS A 181 -5.14 6.86 -13.07
N MET A 182 -4.05 7.49 -12.64
CA MET A 182 -3.93 8.95 -12.65
C MET A 182 -3.77 9.51 -14.07
N SER A 183 -3.22 8.72 -15.01
CA SER A 183 -3.16 9.08 -16.42
C SER A 183 -4.52 9.46 -17.01
N VAL A 184 -5.61 8.88 -16.48
CA VAL A 184 -6.97 9.14 -16.94
C VAL A 184 -7.41 10.56 -16.64
N ILE A 185 -7.09 11.12 -15.47
CA ILE A 185 -7.55 12.47 -15.08
C ILE A 185 -6.69 13.59 -15.69
N GLY A 186 -5.46 13.29 -16.10
CA GLY A 186 -4.55 14.19 -16.80
C GLY A 186 -3.55 14.88 -15.88
N SER A 187 -2.38 15.19 -16.44
CA SER A 187 -1.18 15.72 -15.76
C SER A 187 -1.41 16.99 -14.94
N GLU A 188 -2.16 17.95 -15.47
CA GLU A 188 -2.44 19.23 -14.81
C GLU A 188 -3.14 19.03 -13.46
N ARG A 189 -4.14 18.15 -13.43
CA ARG A 189 -4.88 17.85 -12.21
C ARG A 189 -4.04 17.12 -11.17
N ILE A 190 -3.10 16.28 -11.60
CA ILE A 190 -2.15 15.62 -10.70
C ILE A 190 -1.24 16.67 -10.07
N CYS A 191 -0.68 17.59 -10.86
CA CYS A 191 0.13 18.69 -10.36
C CYS A 191 -0.62 19.53 -9.32
N ASP A 192 -1.87 19.92 -9.60
CA ASP A 192 -2.70 20.69 -8.68
C ASP A 192 -2.97 19.96 -7.36
N MET A 193 -3.25 18.65 -7.43
CA MET A 193 -3.53 17.83 -6.24
C MET A 193 -2.32 17.68 -5.32
N PHE A 194 -1.13 17.55 -5.90
CA PHE A 194 0.11 17.31 -5.15
C PHE A 194 0.97 18.57 -4.96
N GLY A 195 0.52 19.73 -5.47
CA GLY A 195 1.28 20.98 -5.42
C GLY A 195 2.61 20.91 -6.17
N LEU A 196 2.67 20.17 -7.28
CA LEU A 196 3.91 19.93 -8.04
C LEU A 196 4.02 20.89 -9.22
N GLU A 197 5.22 21.43 -9.44
CA GLU A 197 5.52 22.26 -10.62
C GLU A 197 5.60 21.45 -11.92
N GLU A 198 5.95 20.16 -11.81
CA GLU A 198 6.08 19.23 -12.94
C GLU A 198 5.49 17.86 -12.58
N THR A 199 4.94 17.16 -13.58
CA THR A 199 4.44 15.80 -13.37
C THR A 199 5.58 14.82 -13.20
N VAL A 200 5.71 14.30 -11.99
CA VAL A 200 6.53 13.13 -11.68
C VAL A 200 5.59 11.95 -11.44
N THR A 201 5.77 10.87 -12.18
CA THR A 201 4.98 9.65 -11.99
C THR A 201 5.40 8.94 -10.70
N ALA A 202 4.48 8.18 -10.10
CA ALA A 202 4.78 7.41 -8.90
C ALA A 202 5.90 6.39 -9.17
N LEU A 203 5.91 5.76 -10.35
CA LEU A 203 6.97 4.84 -10.74
C LEU A 203 8.34 5.53 -10.78
N GLU A 204 8.41 6.73 -11.35
CA GLU A 204 9.65 7.50 -11.42
C GLU A 204 10.15 7.87 -10.02
N LEU A 205 9.26 8.26 -9.10
CA LEU A 205 9.63 8.53 -7.71
C LEU A 205 10.21 7.28 -7.02
N VAL A 206 9.55 6.13 -7.16
CA VAL A 206 10.01 4.85 -6.59
C VAL A 206 11.38 4.46 -7.18
N ARG A 207 11.58 4.68 -8.48
CA ARG A 207 12.86 4.40 -9.15
C ARG A 207 13.97 5.35 -8.72
N ARG A 208 13.69 6.63 -8.54
CA ARG A 208 14.66 7.61 -8.01
C ARG A 208 15.10 7.24 -6.61
N LEU A 209 14.17 6.82 -5.76
CA LEU A 209 14.47 6.33 -4.41
C LEU A 209 15.35 5.07 -4.45
N HIS A 210 15.01 4.09 -5.29
CA HIS A 210 15.81 2.89 -5.47
C HIS A 210 17.24 3.21 -5.96
N THR A 211 17.36 4.08 -6.95
CA THR A 211 18.65 4.51 -7.51
C THR A 211 19.49 5.24 -6.46
N ALA A 212 18.88 6.13 -5.68
CA ALA A 212 19.56 6.84 -4.60
C ALA A 212 20.06 5.89 -3.50
N SER A 213 19.25 4.92 -3.10
CA SER A 213 19.61 3.88 -2.13
C SER A 213 20.79 3.03 -2.63
N THR A 214 20.71 2.55 -3.88
CA THR A 214 21.77 1.79 -4.54
C THR A 214 23.09 2.58 -4.61
N LYS A 215 23.02 3.86 -4.96
CA LYS A 215 24.19 4.75 -5.01
C LYS A 215 24.80 4.93 -3.62
N LEU A 216 23.96 5.09 -2.59
CA LEU A 216 24.42 5.17 -1.21
C LEU A 216 25.20 3.90 -0.82
N ARG A 217 24.70 2.71 -1.20
CA ARG A 217 25.36 1.43 -0.91
C ARG A 217 26.74 1.30 -1.55
N THR A 218 26.82 1.59 -2.85
CA THR A 218 28.09 1.49 -3.60
C THR A 218 29.13 2.48 -3.11
N GLU A 219 28.75 3.75 -2.93
CA GLU A 219 29.69 4.81 -2.56
C GLU A 219 30.09 4.78 -1.08
N LYS A 220 29.22 4.32 -0.17
CA LYS A 220 29.45 4.41 1.28
C LYS A 220 29.74 3.08 1.96
N PHE A 221 29.25 1.97 1.43
CA PHE A 221 29.38 0.65 2.07
C PHE A 221 30.33 -0.28 1.31
N GLY A 222 30.71 0.04 0.07
CA GLY A 222 31.68 -0.73 -0.70
C GLY A 222 31.21 -2.15 -1.03
N GLU A 223 29.90 -2.39 -0.96
CA GLU A 223 29.31 -3.67 -1.31
C GLU A 223 29.32 -3.83 -2.83
N GLY A 224 29.82 -4.97 -3.30
CA GLY A 224 29.64 -5.38 -4.69
C GLY A 224 28.15 -5.48 -4.95
N LEU A 225 27.64 -4.67 -5.87
CA LEU A 225 26.29 -4.81 -6.36
C LEU A 225 26.12 -6.24 -6.88
N ASP A 226 25.09 -6.94 -6.42
CA ASP A 226 24.58 -8.06 -7.19
C ASP A 226 23.99 -7.45 -8.46
N SER A 227 24.80 -7.44 -9.52
CA SER A 227 24.52 -6.76 -10.79
C SER A 227 23.26 -7.29 -11.49
N THR A 228 22.72 -8.42 -11.01
CA THR A 228 21.47 -9.00 -11.48
C THR A 228 20.23 -8.20 -11.05
N ALA A 229 20.31 -7.40 -9.97
CA ALA A 229 19.22 -6.54 -9.50
C ALA A 229 19.15 -5.18 -10.22
N LEU A 230 20.16 -4.85 -11.02
CA LEU A 230 20.33 -3.55 -11.70
C LEU A 230 20.57 -3.76 -13.19
N GLU A 231 19.89 -4.72 -13.82
CA GLU A 231 19.87 -4.70 -15.28
C GLU A 231 19.31 -3.35 -15.72
N PRO A 232 20.09 -2.54 -16.46
CA PRO A 232 19.59 -1.28 -16.97
C PRO A 232 18.41 -1.62 -17.86
N ILE A 233 17.23 -1.11 -17.48
CA ILE A 233 16.01 -1.29 -18.25
C ILE A 233 16.24 -0.66 -19.62
N THR A 234 16.54 -1.50 -20.60
CA THR A 234 16.76 -1.11 -21.99
C THR A 234 15.44 -0.76 -22.68
N ASP A 235 14.31 -1.21 -22.14
CA ASP A 235 12.96 -0.93 -22.63
C ASP A 235 11.98 -0.65 -21.47
N ALA A 236 11.63 0.63 -21.29
CA ALA A 236 10.69 1.06 -20.26
C ALA A 236 9.26 0.55 -20.50
N ALA A 237 8.86 0.34 -21.77
CA ALA A 237 7.53 -0.17 -22.09
C ALA A 237 7.41 -1.64 -21.68
N GLN A 238 8.42 -2.45 -22.00
CA GLN A 238 8.47 -3.86 -21.58
C GLN A 238 8.39 -4.01 -20.06
N LEU A 239 9.16 -3.20 -19.30
CA LEU A 239 9.09 -3.23 -17.84
C LEU A 239 7.70 -2.88 -17.32
N ILE A 240 7.07 -1.83 -17.88
CA ILE A 240 5.72 -1.43 -17.47
C ILE A 240 4.73 -2.59 -17.70
N ASP A 241 4.84 -3.30 -18.82
CA ASP A 241 3.98 -4.44 -19.12
C ASP A 241 4.23 -5.64 -18.19
N GLU A 242 5.49 -5.91 -17.83
CA GLU A 242 5.84 -6.91 -16.81
C GLU A 242 5.25 -6.55 -15.42
N LEU A 243 5.37 -5.28 -15.02
CA LEU A 243 4.81 -4.78 -13.76
C LEU A 243 3.27 -4.81 -13.76
N ARG A 244 2.62 -4.49 -14.90
CA ARG A 244 1.16 -4.66 -15.08
C ARG A 244 0.75 -6.11 -14.93
N ALA A 245 1.51 -7.05 -15.51
CA ALA A 245 1.24 -8.48 -15.37
C ALA A 245 1.34 -8.93 -13.90
N MET A 246 2.35 -8.43 -13.17
CA MET A 246 2.49 -8.67 -11.72
C MET A 246 1.33 -8.12 -10.89
N ALA A 247 0.78 -6.95 -11.25
CA ALA A 247 -0.40 -6.39 -10.58
C ALA A 247 -1.71 -7.12 -10.97
N SER A 248 -1.81 -7.60 -12.21
CA SER A 248 -3.01 -8.23 -12.77
C SER A 248 -3.40 -9.54 -12.09
N GLY A 249 -2.42 -10.38 -11.70
CA GLY A 249 -2.69 -11.64 -11.01
C GLY A 249 -3.41 -11.44 -9.67
N PRO A 250 -2.82 -10.70 -8.72
CA PRO A 250 -3.45 -10.35 -7.45
C PRO A 250 -4.77 -9.58 -7.59
N THR A 251 -4.91 -8.74 -8.62
CA THR A 251 -6.18 -8.04 -8.93
C THR A 251 -7.30 -9.03 -9.22
N ARG A 252 -7.03 -10.01 -10.10
CA ARG A 252 -8.00 -11.07 -10.44
C ARG A 252 -8.35 -11.92 -9.23
N GLN A 253 -7.36 -12.23 -8.38
CA GLN A 253 -7.62 -12.93 -7.13
C GLN A 253 -8.54 -12.11 -6.22
N ALA A 254 -8.25 -10.83 -5.98
CA ALA A 254 -9.07 -9.96 -5.14
C ALA A 254 -10.50 -9.80 -5.69
N LEU A 255 -10.66 -9.69 -7.01
CA LEU A 255 -11.98 -9.71 -7.64
C LEU A 255 -12.69 -11.06 -7.49
N GLY A 256 -11.98 -12.17 -7.65
CA GLY A 256 -12.52 -13.51 -7.50
C GLY A 256 -12.96 -13.81 -6.07
N GLU A 257 -12.22 -13.32 -5.08
CA GLU A 257 -12.59 -13.36 -3.65
C GLU A 257 -13.86 -12.57 -3.35
N LEU A 258 -14.12 -11.48 -4.09
CA LEU A 258 -15.38 -10.75 -4.00
C LEU A 258 -16.49 -11.49 -4.73
N SER A 259 -16.35 -11.70 -6.04
CA SER A 259 -17.35 -12.40 -6.86
C SER A 259 -16.75 -12.95 -8.15
N GLY A 260 -16.99 -14.24 -8.38
CA GLY A 260 -16.63 -14.89 -9.65
C GLY A 260 -17.29 -14.24 -10.88
N ASP A 261 -18.44 -13.59 -10.73
CA ASP A 261 -19.07 -12.83 -11.82
C ASP A 261 -18.25 -11.61 -12.23
N LEU A 262 -17.70 -10.87 -11.27
CA LEU A 262 -16.89 -9.67 -11.55
C LEU A 262 -15.57 -10.06 -12.23
N SER A 263 -14.92 -11.11 -11.73
CA SER A 263 -13.71 -11.64 -12.35
C SER A 263 -13.95 -12.05 -13.81
N ARG A 264 -15.07 -12.76 -14.08
CA ARG A 264 -15.48 -13.11 -15.45
C ARG A 264 -15.75 -11.90 -16.35
N LYS A 265 -16.25 -10.78 -15.82
CA LYS A 265 -16.46 -9.55 -16.61
C LYS A 265 -15.15 -8.92 -17.07
N LEU A 266 -14.14 -8.91 -16.20
CA LEU A 266 -12.81 -8.40 -16.53
C LEU A 266 -12.11 -9.32 -17.55
N GLU A 267 -12.12 -10.64 -17.31
CA GLU A 267 -11.54 -11.62 -18.24
C GLU A 267 -12.26 -11.63 -19.59
N GLY A 268 -13.59 -11.54 -19.57
CA GLY A 268 -14.40 -11.45 -20.78
C GLY A 268 -14.11 -10.20 -21.61
N ALA A 269 -13.79 -9.06 -20.97
CA ALA A 269 -13.37 -7.85 -21.68
C ALA A 269 -12.04 -8.04 -22.40
N ARG A 270 -11.05 -8.64 -21.73
CA ARG A 270 -9.74 -8.98 -22.33
C ARG A 270 -9.92 -9.94 -23.50
N PHE A 271 -10.67 -11.01 -23.31
CA PHE A 271 -10.93 -12.00 -24.35
C PHE A 271 -11.66 -11.40 -25.56
N ALA A 272 -12.63 -10.51 -25.33
CA ALA A 272 -13.38 -9.87 -26.40
C ALA A 272 -12.47 -9.05 -27.33
N LEU A 273 -11.50 -8.31 -26.78
CA LEU A 273 -10.55 -7.52 -27.57
C LEU A 273 -9.70 -8.37 -28.53
N ASP A 274 -9.39 -9.60 -28.16
CA ASP A 274 -8.48 -10.45 -28.92
C ASP A 274 -9.20 -11.39 -29.90
N GLN A 275 -10.47 -11.74 -29.63
CA GLN A 275 -11.15 -12.86 -30.28
C GLN A 275 -12.52 -12.53 -30.89
N SER A 276 -12.99 -11.29 -30.79
CA SER A 276 -14.32 -10.89 -31.28
C SER A 276 -14.26 -9.80 -32.34
N VAL A 277 -15.11 -9.93 -33.37
CA VAL A 277 -15.24 -8.94 -34.46
C VAL A 277 -15.76 -7.60 -33.91
N ASP A 278 -16.67 -7.64 -32.95
CA ASP A 278 -17.19 -6.46 -32.21
C ASP A 278 -16.48 -6.30 -30.86
N GLY A 279 -15.22 -6.75 -30.77
CA GLY A 279 -14.48 -6.91 -29.53
C GLY A 279 -14.37 -5.63 -28.69
N VAL A 280 -14.18 -4.48 -29.34
CA VAL A 280 -14.06 -3.17 -28.68
C VAL A 280 -15.35 -2.80 -27.94
N SER A 281 -16.50 -2.85 -28.60
CA SER A 281 -17.79 -2.50 -27.98
C SER A 281 -18.20 -3.50 -26.90
N GLN A 282 -17.96 -4.80 -27.13
CA GLN A 282 -18.22 -5.85 -26.14
C GLN A 282 -17.34 -5.71 -24.90
N ALA A 283 -16.05 -5.42 -25.08
CA ALA A 283 -15.13 -5.17 -23.98
C ALA A 283 -15.55 -3.93 -23.19
N ALA A 284 -15.82 -2.80 -23.88
CA ALA A 284 -16.27 -1.58 -23.24
C ALA A 284 -17.57 -1.79 -22.43
N ASN A 285 -18.55 -2.50 -22.99
CA ASN A 285 -19.77 -2.85 -22.27
C ASN A 285 -19.51 -3.72 -21.04
N SER A 286 -18.66 -4.73 -21.16
CA SER A 286 -18.31 -5.62 -20.04
C SER A 286 -17.65 -4.85 -18.89
N LEU A 287 -16.79 -3.88 -19.20
CA LEU A 287 -16.10 -3.04 -18.22
C LEU A 287 -17.04 -2.01 -17.56
N VAL A 288 -17.97 -1.41 -18.31
CA VAL A 288 -19.02 -0.55 -17.71
C VAL A 288 -19.86 -1.35 -16.71
N GLU A 289 -20.31 -2.55 -17.09
CA GLU A 289 -21.06 -3.44 -16.21
C GLU A 289 -20.25 -3.89 -15.00
N LEU A 290 -18.95 -4.14 -15.16
CA LEU A 290 -18.04 -4.44 -14.05
C LEU A 290 -18.04 -3.31 -13.01
N ILE A 291 -17.81 -2.06 -13.45
CA ILE A 291 -17.81 -0.89 -12.56
C ILE A 291 -19.19 -0.71 -11.91
N ASP A 292 -20.26 -0.70 -12.71
CA ASP A 292 -21.60 -0.43 -12.21
C ASP A 292 -22.11 -1.51 -11.26
N ARG A 293 -21.74 -2.78 -11.48
CA ARG A 293 -22.11 -3.88 -10.58
C ARG A 293 -21.28 -3.85 -9.30
N MET A 294 -19.97 -3.61 -9.42
CA MET A 294 -19.09 -3.49 -8.26
C MET A 294 -19.55 -2.40 -7.29
N LEU A 295 -19.85 -1.20 -7.79
CA LEU A 295 -20.30 -0.09 -6.94
C LEU A 295 -21.67 -0.36 -6.29
N ARG A 296 -22.66 -0.82 -7.07
CA ARG A 296 -24.02 -1.05 -6.59
C ARG A 296 -24.15 -2.24 -5.65
N THR A 297 -23.36 -3.30 -5.85
CA THR A 297 -23.37 -4.47 -4.96
C THR A 297 -22.71 -4.15 -3.63
N ALA A 298 -21.63 -3.36 -3.64
CA ALA A 298 -20.98 -2.94 -2.40
C ALA A 298 -21.89 -2.08 -1.52
N PHE A 299 -22.58 -1.09 -2.11
CA PHE A 299 -23.46 -0.16 -1.39
C PHE A 299 -24.76 0.11 -2.13
N PRO A 300 -25.92 -0.26 -1.56
CA PRO A 300 -27.24 0.13 -2.06
C PRO A 300 -27.41 1.66 -2.09
N HIS A 301 -28.27 2.17 -2.99
CA HIS A 301 -28.46 3.62 -3.15
C HIS A 301 -28.85 4.35 -1.86
N GLY A 302 -29.68 3.73 -1.00
CA GLY A 302 -30.09 4.32 0.28
C GLY A 302 -28.88 4.57 1.19
N GLU A 303 -28.00 3.59 1.32
CA GLU A 303 -26.78 3.71 2.14
C GLU A 303 -25.81 4.76 1.59
N VAL A 304 -25.71 4.89 0.26
CA VAL A 304 -24.88 5.95 -0.35
C VAL A 304 -25.43 7.34 -0.01
N LEU A 305 -26.76 7.51 -0.01
CA LEU A 305 -27.39 8.79 0.35
C LEU A 305 -27.20 9.10 1.86
N GLU A 306 -27.37 8.11 2.73
CA GLU A 306 -27.10 8.25 4.16
C GLU A 306 -25.63 8.60 4.43
N TRP A 307 -24.71 7.97 3.72
CA TRP A 307 -23.27 8.26 3.81
C TRP A 307 -22.93 9.68 3.33
N LEU A 308 -23.55 10.16 2.25
CA LEU A 308 -23.38 11.54 1.79
C LEU A 308 -23.86 12.55 2.84
N GLU A 309 -25.01 12.29 3.47
CA GLU A 309 -25.53 13.15 4.54
C GLU A 309 -24.58 13.16 5.74
N ALA A 310 -24.11 11.99 6.17
CA ALA A 310 -23.17 11.86 7.30
C ALA A 310 -21.80 12.52 7.05
N THR A 311 -21.38 12.62 5.78
CA THR A 311 -20.12 13.28 5.39
C THR A 311 -20.30 14.77 5.07
N GLY A 312 -21.53 15.30 5.12
CA GLY A 312 -21.85 16.68 4.74
C GLY A 312 -21.66 16.98 3.25
N ARG A 313 -21.52 15.95 2.41
CA ARG A 313 -21.35 16.10 0.96
C ARG A 313 -22.72 16.29 0.30
N SER A 314 -22.97 17.50 -0.20
CA SER A 314 -24.21 17.86 -0.88
C SER A 314 -23.90 18.61 -2.18
N GLY A 315 -24.84 18.58 -3.14
CA GLY A 315 -24.65 19.22 -4.44
C GLY A 315 -25.04 18.33 -5.62
N ALA A 316 -25.15 18.94 -6.79
CA ALA A 316 -25.56 18.26 -8.03
C ALA A 316 -24.50 17.25 -8.53
N GLU A 317 -23.26 17.40 -8.08
CA GLU A 317 -22.16 16.50 -8.33
C GLU A 317 -22.30 15.17 -7.56
N TYR A 318 -23.08 15.13 -6.48
CA TYR A 318 -23.29 13.95 -5.62
C TYR A 318 -24.70 13.39 -5.70
N VAL A 319 -25.72 14.23 -5.87
CA VAL A 319 -27.12 13.82 -5.91
C VAL A 319 -27.83 14.44 -7.11
N HIS A 320 -28.61 13.64 -7.83
CA HIS A 320 -29.55 14.11 -8.86
C HIS A 320 -30.96 13.63 -8.53
N PHE A 321 -31.98 14.35 -9.01
CA PHE A 321 -33.37 14.02 -8.72
C PHE A 321 -34.04 13.37 -9.93
N ARG A 322 -34.67 12.20 -9.72
CA ARG A 322 -35.54 11.54 -10.70
C ARG A 322 -36.96 11.54 -10.14
N SER A 323 -37.88 12.24 -10.79
CA SER A 323 -39.28 12.31 -10.37
C SER A 323 -39.43 12.60 -8.87
N SER A 324 -38.71 13.61 -8.36
CA SER A 324 -38.63 14.04 -6.94
C SER A 324 -37.95 13.08 -5.95
N THR A 325 -37.53 11.89 -6.37
CA THR A 325 -36.70 11.02 -5.53
C THR A 325 -35.21 11.39 -5.69
N PRO A 326 -34.43 11.52 -4.61
CA PRO A 326 -32.98 11.71 -4.70
C PRO A 326 -32.30 10.40 -5.14
N TRP A 327 -31.33 10.51 -6.03
CA TRP A 327 -30.50 9.40 -6.51
C TRP A 327 -29.03 9.79 -6.45
N PRO A 328 -28.15 8.93 -5.92
CA PRO A 328 -26.72 9.22 -5.94
C PRO A 328 -26.20 9.30 -7.38
N THR A 329 -25.24 10.18 -7.63
CA THR A 329 -24.47 10.16 -8.87
C THR A 329 -23.47 9.01 -8.85
N LYS A 330 -22.93 8.65 -10.02
CA LYS A 330 -21.83 7.68 -10.09
C LYS A 330 -20.59 8.09 -9.31
N ARG A 331 -20.38 9.41 -9.18
CA ARG A 331 -19.30 9.94 -8.35
C ARG A 331 -19.55 9.66 -6.87
N ALA A 332 -20.78 9.82 -6.38
CA ALA A 332 -21.14 9.49 -5.01
C ALA A 332 -21.01 7.99 -4.70
N GLU A 333 -21.46 7.13 -5.61
CA GLU A 333 -21.28 5.68 -5.48
C GLU A 333 -19.79 5.31 -5.42
N ALA A 334 -18.95 5.88 -6.30
CA ALA A 334 -17.52 5.64 -6.31
C ALA A 334 -16.82 6.11 -5.02
N LEU A 335 -17.18 7.30 -4.52
CA LEU A 335 -16.67 7.79 -3.24
C LEU A 335 -17.04 6.86 -2.08
N CYS A 336 -18.33 6.52 -1.94
CA CYS A 336 -18.79 5.63 -0.88
C CYS A 336 -18.06 4.28 -0.93
N PHE A 337 -17.82 3.75 -2.13
CA PHE A 337 -17.04 2.53 -2.33
C PHE A 337 -15.58 2.67 -1.87
N ILE A 338 -14.89 3.75 -2.29
CA ILE A 338 -13.49 4.00 -1.94
C ILE A 338 -13.29 4.16 -0.44
N TYR A 339 -14.20 4.90 0.21
CA TYR A 339 -14.22 5.07 1.66
C TYR A 339 -14.85 3.88 2.40
N GLY A 340 -15.29 2.83 1.70
CA GLY A 340 -15.99 1.68 2.26
C GLY A 340 -17.15 2.05 3.20
N GLY A 341 -17.89 3.13 2.89
CA GLY A 341 -18.99 3.63 3.70
C GLY A 341 -18.58 4.21 5.07
N ALA A 342 -17.28 4.45 5.31
CA ALA A 342 -16.79 5.12 6.51
C ALA A 342 -16.83 6.65 6.34
N VAL A 343 -17.23 7.35 7.40
CA VAL A 343 -17.11 8.81 7.47
C VAL A 343 -15.65 9.12 7.82
N PRO A 344 -14.88 9.82 6.97
CA PRO A 344 -13.48 10.07 7.25
C PRO A 344 -13.32 11.09 8.39
N GLU A 345 -12.60 10.71 9.44
CA GLU A 345 -12.41 11.53 10.65
C GLU A 345 -11.65 12.84 10.37
N GLY A 346 -10.79 12.85 9.34
CA GLY A 346 -10.01 14.02 8.89
C GLY A 346 -10.64 14.82 7.75
N GLY A 347 -11.89 14.53 7.38
CA GLY A 347 -12.56 15.16 6.23
C GLY A 347 -12.15 14.56 4.88
N ALA A 348 -12.42 15.30 3.80
CA ALA A 348 -12.16 14.83 2.44
C ALA A 348 -10.66 14.63 2.18
N ASN A 349 -10.28 13.49 1.59
CA ASN A 349 -8.91 13.19 1.19
C ASN A 349 -8.78 13.42 -0.32
N PRO A 350 -8.00 14.41 -0.77
CA PRO A 350 -7.89 14.76 -2.19
C PRO A 350 -7.48 13.60 -3.09
N ILE A 351 -6.62 12.69 -2.60
CA ILE A 351 -6.15 11.53 -3.37
C ILE A 351 -7.28 10.52 -3.56
N LEU A 352 -8.02 10.19 -2.49
CA LEU A 352 -9.15 9.28 -2.57
C LEU A 352 -10.29 9.86 -3.42
N ASP A 353 -10.55 11.17 -3.29
CA ASP A 353 -11.53 11.87 -4.09
C ASP A 353 -11.18 11.86 -5.59
N ALA A 354 -9.89 11.92 -5.92
CA ALA A 354 -9.41 11.82 -7.30
C ALA A 354 -9.62 10.42 -7.89
N PHE A 355 -9.45 9.35 -7.10
CA PHE A 355 -9.79 8.00 -7.54
C PHE A 355 -11.28 7.86 -7.90
N ALA A 356 -12.18 8.56 -7.19
CA ALA A 356 -13.59 8.58 -7.58
C ALA A 356 -13.79 9.24 -8.95
N ASP A 357 -13.04 10.31 -9.25
CA ASP A 357 -13.08 10.97 -10.55
C ASP A 357 -12.47 10.12 -11.66
N VAL A 358 -11.39 9.37 -11.37
CA VAL A 358 -10.81 8.37 -12.28
C VAL A 358 -11.89 7.36 -12.69
N VAL A 359 -12.58 6.72 -11.74
CA VAL A 359 -13.63 5.72 -12.03
C VAL A 359 -14.75 6.31 -12.88
N VAL A 360 -15.22 7.51 -12.54
CA VAL A 360 -16.27 8.19 -13.31
C VAL A 360 -15.80 8.52 -14.73
N LYS A 361 -14.56 8.96 -14.91
CA LYS A 361 -14.00 9.30 -16.22
C LYS A 361 -13.77 8.05 -17.07
N ILE A 362 -13.23 6.97 -16.49
CA ILE A 362 -13.11 5.66 -17.14
C ILE A 362 -14.49 5.20 -17.63
N ARG A 363 -15.49 5.18 -16.74
CA ARG A 363 -16.85 4.75 -17.07
C ARG A 363 -17.43 5.55 -18.24
N LYS A 364 -17.29 6.88 -18.23
CA LYS A 364 -17.76 7.76 -19.31
C LYS A 364 -17.05 7.49 -20.65
N GLN A 365 -15.74 7.27 -20.63
CA GLN A 365 -14.98 6.93 -21.84
C GLN A 365 -15.41 5.58 -22.41
N LEU A 366 -15.59 4.57 -21.55
CA LEU A 366 -16.10 3.26 -21.98
C LEU A 366 -17.54 3.35 -22.51
N GLU A 367 -18.41 4.16 -21.90
CA GLU A 367 -19.76 4.38 -22.45
C GLU A 367 -19.71 5.03 -23.83
N ALA A 368 -18.82 5.99 -24.06
CA ALA A 368 -18.64 6.62 -25.37
C ALA A 368 -18.15 5.60 -26.42
N ILE A 369 -17.15 4.78 -26.08
CA ILE A 369 -16.59 3.74 -26.96
C ILE A 369 -17.64 2.65 -27.24
N LYS A 370 -18.41 2.23 -26.24
CA LYS A 370 -19.49 1.25 -26.39
C LYS A 370 -20.50 1.65 -27.47
N HIS A 371 -20.76 2.95 -27.60
CA HIS A 371 -21.70 3.53 -28.56
C HIS A 371 -21.03 3.99 -29.87
N ALA A 372 -19.72 3.84 -30.00
CA ALA A 372 -19.00 4.16 -31.22
C ALA A 372 -18.96 2.93 -32.14
N ASP A 373 -19.61 3.00 -33.30
CA ASP A 373 -19.72 1.88 -34.26
C ASP A 373 -18.44 1.68 -35.12
N LYS A 374 -17.28 2.21 -34.71
CA LYS A 374 -16.08 2.30 -35.59
C LYS A 374 -15.04 1.21 -35.36
N ALA A 375 -14.99 0.61 -34.16
CA ALA A 375 -14.09 -0.48 -33.77
C ALA A 375 -12.65 -0.32 -34.31
N THR A 376 -12.05 0.87 -34.12
CA THR A 376 -10.71 1.17 -34.65
C THR A 376 -9.61 0.56 -33.78
N ALA A 377 -8.40 0.43 -34.35
CA ALA A 377 -7.22 0.01 -33.58
C ALA A 377 -6.94 0.95 -32.39
N ASP A 378 -7.09 2.26 -32.60
CA ASP A 378 -6.93 3.28 -31.55
C ASP A 378 -7.96 3.10 -30.42
N GLU A 379 -9.22 2.78 -30.75
CA GLU A 379 -10.25 2.48 -29.74
C GLU A 379 -9.92 1.19 -28.97
N ALA A 380 -9.39 0.17 -29.65
CA ALA A 380 -8.93 -1.06 -29.00
C ALA A 380 -7.79 -0.78 -28.01
N ASP A 381 -6.79 0.00 -28.40
CA ASP A 381 -5.68 0.39 -27.53
C ASP A 381 -6.13 1.27 -26.37
N GLN A 382 -7.10 2.16 -26.61
CA GLN A 382 -7.75 2.93 -25.55
C GLN A 382 -8.47 2.02 -24.54
N VAL A 383 -9.21 1.00 -24.99
CA VAL A 383 -9.85 0.04 -24.07
C VAL A 383 -8.80 -0.77 -23.31
N ARG A 384 -7.68 -1.18 -23.92
CA ARG A 384 -6.56 -1.84 -23.21
C ARG A 384 -5.99 -0.96 -22.11
N ALA A 385 -5.73 0.31 -22.38
CA ALA A 385 -5.27 1.26 -21.36
C ALA A 385 -6.28 1.43 -20.22
N LEU A 386 -7.58 1.44 -20.54
CA LEU A 386 -8.65 1.53 -19.54
C LEU A 386 -8.77 0.26 -18.69
N ILE A 387 -8.48 -0.93 -19.24
CA ILE A 387 -8.38 -2.17 -18.46
C ILE A 387 -7.29 -2.03 -17.39
N HIS A 388 -6.10 -1.56 -17.76
CA HIS A 388 -5.02 -1.35 -16.79
C HIS A 388 -5.38 -0.32 -15.72
N SER A 389 -6.09 0.75 -16.10
CA SER A 389 -6.59 1.74 -15.15
C SER A 389 -7.61 1.16 -14.17
N ILE A 390 -8.50 0.26 -14.63
CA ILE A 390 -9.48 -0.43 -13.77
C ILE A 390 -8.77 -1.40 -12.83
N GLU A 391 -7.82 -2.18 -13.34
CA GLU A 391 -7.04 -3.12 -12.53
C GLU A 391 -6.19 -2.38 -11.48
N GLY A 392 -5.63 -1.23 -11.85
CA GLY A 392 -4.92 -0.35 -10.93
C GLY A 392 -5.84 0.17 -9.83
N PHE A 393 -7.04 0.65 -10.19
CA PHE A 393 -8.04 1.13 -9.22
C PHE A 393 -8.40 0.02 -8.23
N ILE A 394 -8.68 -1.18 -8.72
CA ILE A 394 -9.01 -2.33 -7.88
C ILE A 394 -7.82 -2.69 -6.97
N THR A 395 -6.60 -2.71 -7.51
CA THR A 395 -5.39 -2.98 -6.73
C THR A 395 -5.24 -1.98 -5.58
N ILE A 396 -5.32 -0.69 -5.86
CA ILE A 396 -5.09 0.35 -4.86
C ILE A 396 -6.25 0.38 -3.86
N ILE A 397 -7.50 0.40 -4.31
CA ILE A 397 -8.64 0.58 -3.41
C ILE A 397 -8.98 -0.68 -2.63
N ILE A 398 -9.03 -1.85 -3.28
CA ILE A 398 -9.46 -3.08 -2.59
C ILE A 398 -8.30 -3.66 -1.76
N ARG A 399 -7.05 -3.59 -2.22
CA ARG A 399 -5.93 -4.16 -1.45
C ARG A 399 -5.32 -3.19 -0.46
N LEU A 400 -5.11 -1.93 -0.83
CA LEU A 400 -4.48 -0.96 0.06
C LEU A 400 -5.54 -0.17 0.85
N GLY A 401 -6.55 0.37 0.16
CA GLY A 401 -7.61 1.17 0.78
C GLY A 401 -8.41 0.37 1.81
N TRP A 402 -9.07 -0.71 1.37
CA TRP A 402 -9.86 -1.57 2.27
C TRP A 402 -8.98 -2.38 3.21
N GLY A 403 -7.73 -2.69 2.82
CA GLY A 403 -6.77 -3.34 3.70
C GLY A 403 -6.45 -2.52 4.96
N ALA A 404 -6.61 -1.20 4.90
CA ALA A 404 -6.44 -0.30 6.05
C ALA A 404 -7.74 -0.10 6.87
N MET A 405 -8.85 -0.70 6.47
CA MET A 405 -10.14 -0.59 7.16
C MET A 405 -10.32 -1.69 8.21
N ALA A 406 -11.26 -1.48 9.14
CA ALA A 406 -11.62 -2.49 10.13
C ALA A 406 -12.11 -3.80 9.46
N ALA A 407 -11.61 -4.93 9.94
CA ALA A 407 -11.79 -6.23 9.28
C ALA A 407 -13.27 -6.67 9.19
N ASP A 408 -14.08 -6.31 10.18
CA ASP A 408 -15.52 -6.55 10.23
C ASP A 408 -16.26 -5.81 9.10
N ARG A 409 -15.87 -4.57 8.82
CA ARG A 409 -16.42 -3.77 7.73
C ARG A 409 -16.05 -4.32 6.36
N VAL A 410 -14.80 -4.74 6.18
CA VAL A 410 -14.38 -5.41 4.94
C VAL A 410 -15.13 -6.72 4.74
N ALA A 411 -15.34 -7.49 5.81
CA ALA A 411 -16.11 -8.72 5.78
C ALA A 411 -17.58 -8.49 5.44
N GLU A 412 -18.18 -7.40 5.93
CA GLU A 412 -19.54 -6.99 5.58
C GLU A 412 -19.68 -6.68 4.09
N ILE A 413 -18.76 -5.87 3.54
CA ILE A 413 -18.77 -5.55 2.11
C ILE A 413 -18.59 -6.83 1.28
N ARG A 414 -17.65 -7.70 1.64
CA ARG A 414 -17.43 -8.99 0.97
C ARG A 414 -18.68 -9.88 0.97
N ARG A 415 -19.40 -9.95 2.08
CA ARG A 415 -20.63 -10.76 2.20
C ARG A 415 -21.71 -10.36 1.20
N ARG A 416 -21.79 -9.08 0.84
CA ARG A 416 -22.75 -8.56 -0.14
C ARG A 416 -22.50 -9.06 -1.56
N PHE A 417 -21.27 -9.48 -1.87
CA PHE A 417 -20.92 -10.04 -3.18
C PHE A 417 -21.17 -11.54 -3.29
N THR A 418 -21.36 -12.21 -2.15
CA THR A 418 -21.69 -13.64 -2.05
C THR A 418 -23.17 -13.92 -1.83
N ALA A 419 -23.94 -12.89 -1.44
CA ALA A 419 -25.39 -12.92 -1.28
C ALA A 419 -26.08 -12.76 -2.65
#